data_AF-A0A524LLN4-F1
#
_entry.id   AF-A0A524LLN4-F1
#
_cell.length_a   1.000
_cell.length_b   1.000
_cell.length_c   1.000
_cell.angle_alpha   90.00
_cell.angle_beta   90.00
_cell.angle_gamma   90.00
#
_symmetry.space_group_name_H-M   'P 1'
#
loop_
_entity.id
_entity.type
_entity.pdbx_description
1 polymer ?
#
loop_
_entity_poly.entity_id
_entity_poly.type
_entity_poly.pdbx_seq_one_letter_code
_entity_poly.pdbx_strand_id
1 'polypeptide(L)' 'MPDTKKQICPVFPDLLCPRGEEASEACKVRLRGDFDPIQDFRDQLLLECAIFRSQQAENRIAPAKKDQQ' A
#
# COMPACT_ATOMS: atom_id res chain seq x y z
N MET A 1 0.17 20.40 -16.34
CA MET A 1 -0.20 20.11 -14.94
C MET A 1 -0.25 18.60 -14.80
N PRO A 2 0.53 17.95 -13.93
CA PRO A 2 0.54 16.49 -13.89
C PRO A 2 -0.76 16.01 -13.25
N ASP A 3 -1.63 15.50 -14.11
CA ASP A 3 -2.83 14.75 -13.77
C ASP A 3 -2.41 13.54 -12.95
N THR A 4 -2.35 13.72 -11.64
CA THR A 4 -1.88 12.68 -10.72
C THR A 4 -3.05 11.75 -10.54
N LYS A 5 -3.20 10.78 -11.47
CA LYS A 5 -4.21 9.71 -11.41
C LYS A 5 -4.35 9.27 -9.95
N LYS A 6 -5.46 9.66 -9.32
CA LYS A 6 -5.76 9.35 -7.93
C LYS A 6 -5.81 7.82 -7.85
N GLN A 7 -4.77 7.21 -7.28
CA GLN A 7 -4.75 5.77 -7.11
C GLN A 7 -5.70 5.45 -5.97
N ILE A 8 -6.66 4.58 -6.26
CA ILE A 8 -7.60 4.06 -5.29
C ILE A 8 -6.87 3.02 -4.42
N CYS A 9 -7.22 2.95 -3.14
CA CYS A 9 -6.71 1.91 -2.24
C CYS A 9 -7.15 0.53 -2.77
N PRO A 10 -6.23 -0.39 -3.06
CA PRO A 10 -6.60 -1.70 -3.62
C PRO A 10 -7.41 -2.56 -2.65
N VAL A 11 -7.33 -2.26 -1.35
CA VAL A 11 -8.11 -2.91 -0.30
C VAL A 11 -9.49 -2.25 -0.14
N PHE A 12 -9.57 -0.94 -0.34
CA PHE A 12 -10.80 -0.15 -0.20
C PHE A 12 -11.07 0.66 -1.47
N PRO A 13 -11.91 0.15 -2.38
CA PRO A 13 -12.10 0.76 -3.70
C PRO A 13 -12.70 2.17 -3.65
N ASP A 14 -13.29 2.57 -2.53
CA ASP A 14 -13.86 3.91 -2.34
C ASP A 14 -12.91 4.89 -1.64
N LEU A 15 -11.76 4.42 -1.16
CA LEU A 15 -10.78 5.24 -0.46
C LEU A 15 -9.65 5.65 -1.39
N LEU A 16 -9.34 6.95 -1.38
CA LEU A 16 -8.16 7.47 -2.04
C LEU A 16 -6.91 7.00 -1.30
N CYS A 17 -5.97 6.39 -2.03
CA CYS A 17 -4.68 6.04 -1.46
C CYS A 17 -3.93 7.36 -1.19
N PRO A 18 -3.57 7.66 0.06
CA PRO A 18 -2.84 8.89 0.37
C PRO A 18 -1.44 8.82 -0.25
N ARG A 19 -1.05 9.88 -0.99
CA ARG A 19 0.23 9.97 -1.70
C ARG A 19 0.97 11.23 -1.28
N GLY A 20 2.28 11.23 -1.48
CA GLY A 20 3.15 12.37 -1.19
C GLY A 20 3.93 12.20 0.11
N GLU A 21 4.82 13.14 0.37
CA GLU A 21 5.72 13.13 1.51
C GLU A 21 4.97 13.21 2.84
N GLU A 22 3.97 14.09 2.93
CA GLU A 22 3.12 14.23 4.13
C GLU A 22 2.40 12.93 4.51
N ALA A 23 1.79 12.25 3.53
CA ALA A 23 1.15 10.96 3.74
C ALA A 23 2.14 9.87 4.17
N SER A 24 3.34 9.88 3.58
CA SER A 24 4.43 8.97 3.94
C SER A 24 4.89 9.18 5.38
N GLU A 25 5.11 10.43 5.78
CA GLU A 25 5.51 10.78 7.14
C GLU A 25 4.42 10.43 8.16
N ALA A 26 3.14 10.73 7.87
CA ALA A 26 2.03 10.32 8.72
C ALA A 26 1.97 8.80 8.93
N CYS A 27 2.24 8.02 7.88
CA CYS A 27 2.34 6.56 7.97
C CYS A 27 3.51 6.10 8.85
N LYS A 28 4.70 6.72 8.70
CA LYS A 28 5.86 6.43 9.53
C LYS A 28 5.62 6.76 11.00
N VAL A 29 4.96 7.87 11.29
CA VAL A 29 4.59 8.26 12.66
C VAL A 29 3.64 7.22 13.25
N ARG A 30 2.61 6.81 12.50
CA ARG A 30 1.67 5.75 12.95
C ARG A 30 2.41 4.46 13.27
N LEU A 31 3.29 4.01 12.36
CA LEU A 31 4.05 2.77 12.52
C LEU A 31 5.01 2.78 13.71
N ARG A 32 5.59 3.94 14.05
CA ARG A 32 6.51 4.10 15.20
C ARG A 32 5.80 4.33 16.53
N GLY A 33 4.50 4.62 16.50
CA GLY A 33 3.67 4.82 17.68
C GLY A 33 3.15 3.50 18.24
N ASP A 34 1.89 3.52 18.63
CA ASP A 34 1.10 2.39 19.13
C ASP A 34 0.46 1.59 17.98
N PHE A 35 1.25 1.25 16.97
CA PHE A 35 0.74 0.47 15.83
C PHE A 35 0.23 -0.89 16.31
N ASP A 36 -1.08 -1.13 16.18
CA ASP A 36 -1.75 -2.35 16.61
C ASP A 36 -2.78 -2.81 15.57
N PRO A 37 -2.37 -3.64 14.59
CA PRO A 37 -3.26 -4.11 13.54
C PRO A 37 -4.26 -5.18 14.02
N ILE A 38 -4.23 -5.57 15.29
CA ILE A 38 -5.18 -6.52 15.89
C ILE A 38 -6.35 -5.75 16.52
N GLN A 39 -6.06 -4.65 17.23
CA GLN A 39 -7.07 -3.86 17.94
C GLN A 39 -7.53 -2.61 17.16
N ASP A 40 -6.73 -2.09 16.22
CA ASP A 40 -7.06 -0.92 15.41
C ASP A 40 -7.29 -1.32 13.95
N PHE A 41 -8.53 -1.12 13.49
CA PHE A 41 -8.93 -1.38 12.11
C PHE A 41 -8.06 -0.64 11.11
N ARG A 42 -7.70 0.62 11.38
CA ARG A 42 -6.87 1.43 10.46
C ARG A 42 -5.50 0.82 10.25
N ASP A 43 -4.92 0.25 11.29
CA ASP A 43 -3.60 -0.38 11.25
C ASP A 43 -3.63 -1.72 10.53
N GLN A 44 -4.73 -2.46 10.68
CA GLN A 44 -4.98 -3.64 9.86
C GLN A 44 -4.97 -3.27 8.36
N LEU A 45 -5.61 -2.17 7.96
CA LEU A 45 -5.63 -1.74 6.55
C LEU A 45 -4.24 -1.37 6.05
N LEU A 46 -3.46 -0.70 6.90
CA LEU A 46 -2.08 -0.35 6.59
C LEU A 46 -1.22 -1.60 6.38
N LEU A 47 -1.37 -2.61 7.24
CA LEU A 47 -0.67 -3.89 7.14
C LEU A 47 -1.06 -4.64 5.85
N GLU A 48 -2.35 -4.77 5.57
CA GLU A 48 -2.85 -5.44 4.35
C GLU A 48 -2.35 -4.72 3.09
N CYS A 49 -2.37 -3.39 3.08
CA CYS A 49 -1.81 -2.60 1.98
C CYS A 49 -0.31 -2.86 1.80
N ALA A 50 0.47 -2.92 2.89
CA ALA A 50 1.89 -3.21 2.84
C ALA A 50 2.18 -4.61 2.28
N ILE A 51 1.44 -5.63 2.73
CA ILE A 51 1.54 -7.02 2.23
C ILE A 51 1.24 -7.06 0.73
N PHE A 52 0.12 -6.47 0.31
CA PHE A 52 -0.28 -6.44 -1.10
C PHE A 52 0.76 -5.75 -1.99
N ARG A 53 1.35 -4.65 -1.52
CA ARG A 53 2.42 -3.93 -2.25
C ARG A 53 3.72 -4.73 -2.30
N SER A 54 4.08 -5.42 -1.23
CA SER A 54 5.23 -6.34 -1.19
C SER A 54 5.08 -7.44 -2.24
N GLN A 55 3.92 -8.09 -2.32
CA GLN A 55 3.64 -9.13 -3.32
C GLN A 55 3.71 -8.57 -4.75
N GLN A 56 3.21 -7.36 -5.00
CA GLN A 56 3.35 -6.71 -6.31
C GLN A 56 4.81 -6.38 -6.65
N ALA A 57 5.61 -5.95 -5.68
CA ALA A 57 7.02 -5.68 -5.90
C ALA A 57 7.78 -6.96 -6.25
N GLU A 58 7.52 -8.05 -5.54
CA GLU A 58 8.07 -9.38 -5.84
C GLU A 58 7.66 -9.86 -7.24
N ASN A 59 6.39 -9.71 -7.61
CA ASN A 59 5.89 -10.05 -8.94
C ASN A 59 6.44 -9.14 -10.06
N ARG A 60 6.93 -7.94 -9.74
CA ARG A 60 7.61 -7.04 -10.69
C ARG A 60 9.10 -7.32 -10.83
N ILE A 61 9.73 -7.93 -9.81
CA ILE A 61 11.15 -8.28 -9.80
C ILE A 61 11.36 -9.70 -10.35
N ALA A 62 10.39 -10.60 -10.19
CA ALA A 62 10.38 -11.88 -10.87
C ALA A 62 10.36 -11.61 -12.39
N PRO A 63 11.35 -12.07 -13.17
CA PRO A 63 11.25 -11.99 -14.61
C PRO A 63 9.98 -12.73 -15.01
N ALA A 64 9.17 -12.12 -15.87
CA ALA A 64 8.11 -12.80 -16.57
C ALA A 64 8.70 -14.11 -17.12
N LYS A 65 8.40 -15.23 -16.46
CA LYS A 65 8.60 -16.53 -17.08
C LYS A 65 7.68 -16.51 -18.28
N LYS A 66 8.26 -16.21 -19.44
CA LYS A 66 7.61 -16.37 -20.74
C LYS A 66 6.98 -17.75 -20.78
N ASP A 67 5.75 -17.77 -21.29
CA ASP A 67 5.03 -18.94 -21.78
C ASP A 67 5.92 -19.97 -22.47
N GLN A 68 5.63 -21.25 -22.21
CA GLN A 68 5.49 -22.34 -23.19
C GLN A 68 5.15 -23.61 -22.39
N GLN A 69 3.88 -23.99 -22.35
CA GLN A 69 3.18 -24.89 -23.29
C GLN A 69 3.41 -26.35 -22.93
#